data_AF-A0A7S2T7F0-F1
#
_entry.id   AF-A0A7S2T7F0-F1
#
_cell.length_a   1.000
_cell.length_b   1.000
_cell.length_c   1.000
_cell.angle_alpha   90.00
_cell.angle_beta   90.00
_cell.angle_gamma   90.00
#
_symmetry.space_group_name_H-M   'P 1'
#
loop_
_entity.id
_entity.type
_entity.pdbx_description
1 polymer ?
#
loop_
_entity_poly.entity_id
_entity_poly.type
_entity_poly.pdbx_seq_one_letter_code
_entity_poly.pdbx_strand_id
1 'polypeptide(L)'
;NLSWDSLLSRDKKGLWWLSGSDLRTTKMETEVLARASHGHHKGKQSLGPDYIKMAAEQRMNTEIRRSVFVVLMSSEDYVDAFERLVGLGLKGSQEREIPWVLLHCCIQEAAYNPYYFHIAMSLIKQSKQHKLSFIFTISDKLKELSKLNARGIVN
;
A
#
# COMPACT_ATOMS: atom_id res chain seq x y z
N ASN A 1 -13.05 -36.96 -0.74
CA ASN A 1 -14.16 -37.56 0.02
C ASN A 1 -14.22 -36.84 1.33
N LEU A 2 -14.96 -35.74 1.33
CA LEU A 2 -15.30 -35.03 2.54
C LEU A 2 -16.46 -35.74 3.23
N SER A 3 -16.42 -35.90 4.55
CA SER A 3 -17.53 -36.51 5.29
C SER A 3 -18.62 -35.47 5.58
N TRP A 4 -19.86 -35.96 5.66
CA TRP A 4 -21.07 -35.15 5.88
C TRP A 4 -21.02 -34.30 7.16
N ASP A 5 -20.36 -34.78 8.21
CA ASP A 5 -20.18 -34.03 9.46
C ASP A 5 -19.39 -32.72 9.27
N SER A 6 -18.45 -32.71 8.32
CA SER A 6 -17.65 -31.52 8.00
C SER A 6 -18.45 -30.42 7.30
N LEU A 7 -19.63 -30.75 6.76
CA LEU A 7 -20.54 -29.77 6.14
C LEU A 7 -21.57 -29.22 7.12
N LEU A 8 -21.81 -29.89 8.24
CA LEU A 8 -22.78 -29.47 9.26
C LEU A 8 -22.16 -28.60 10.37
N SER A 9 -20.84 -28.46 10.40
CA SER A 9 -20.15 -27.63 11.39
C SER A 9 -20.62 -26.17 11.29
N ARG A 10 -21.06 -25.61 12.43
CA ARG A 10 -21.59 -24.24 12.55
C ARG A 10 -20.56 -23.13 12.34
N ASP A 11 -19.27 -23.45 12.33
CA ASP A 11 -18.19 -22.47 12.19
C ASP A 11 -17.66 -22.45 10.74
N LYS A 12 -18.46 -21.91 9.82
CA LYS A 12 -18.08 -21.74 8.41
C LYS A 12 -17.59 -20.33 8.16
N LYS A 13 -16.37 -20.01 8.60
CA LYS A 13 -15.69 -18.77 8.20
C LYS A 13 -14.53 -19.11 7.26
N GLY A 14 -14.59 -18.59 6.04
CA GLY A 14 -13.45 -18.58 5.11
C GLY A 14 -13.50 -19.54 3.92
N LEU A 15 -14.64 -20.16 3.58
CA LEU A 15 -14.73 -21.13 2.48
C LEU A 15 -15.83 -20.76 1.46
N TRP A 16 -15.80 -19.52 0.97
CA TRP A 16 -16.84 -18.98 0.09
C TRP A 16 -16.66 -19.32 -1.41
N TRP A 17 -15.53 -19.95 -1.79
CA TRP A 17 -15.20 -20.33 -3.17
C TRP A 17 -15.26 -21.85 -3.44
N LEU A 18 -15.76 -22.64 -2.50
CA LEU A 18 -15.87 -24.09 -2.70
C LEU A 18 -17.09 -24.46 -3.53
N SER A 19 -16.88 -24.53 -4.84
CA SER A 19 -17.78 -25.19 -5.76
C SER A 19 -17.42 -26.67 -5.87
N GLY A 20 -18.33 -27.53 -5.40
CA GLY A 20 -18.61 -28.84 -5.97
C GLY A 20 -17.62 -30.02 -5.88
N SER A 21 -16.32 -29.90 -6.20
CA SER A 21 -15.59 -31.10 -6.66
C SER A 21 -14.24 -31.46 -6.04
N ASP A 22 -13.48 -30.56 -5.41
CA ASP A 22 -12.12 -30.93 -4.96
C ASP A 22 -11.83 -30.64 -3.50
N LEU A 23 -12.36 -31.51 -2.63
CA LEU A 23 -11.92 -31.61 -1.24
C LEU A 23 -11.21 -32.95 -1.01
N ARG A 24 -9.98 -33.05 -1.55
CA ARG A 24 -9.01 -34.10 -1.21
C ARG A 24 -7.55 -33.66 -1.04
N THR A 25 -7.18 -32.42 -1.33
CA THR A 25 -5.78 -31.95 -1.25
C THR A 25 -5.49 -30.91 -0.16
N THR A 26 -6.47 -30.54 0.65
CA THR A 26 -6.37 -29.42 1.62
C THR A 26 -5.62 -29.71 2.93
N LYS A 27 -4.94 -30.86 3.06
CA LYS A 27 -4.07 -31.13 4.22
C LYS A 27 -2.57 -30.89 3.96
N MET A 28 -2.15 -30.80 2.69
CA MET A 28 -0.73 -30.61 2.36
C MET A 28 -0.44 -29.17 1.90
N GLU A 29 -1.39 -28.49 1.25
CA GLU A 29 -1.22 -27.08 0.84
C GLU A 29 -1.38 -26.08 2.00
N THR A 30 -2.07 -26.46 3.08
CA THR A 30 -2.23 -25.59 4.25
C THR A 30 -0.92 -25.40 5.02
N GLU A 31 0.02 -26.35 4.99
CA GLU A 31 1.35 -26.16 5.59
C GLU A 31 2.28 -25.30 4.74
N VAL A 32 2.18 -25.38 3.40
CA VAL A 32 2.97 -24.55 2.49
C VAL A 32 2.47 -23.10 2.47
N LEU A 33 1.16 -22.89 2.50
CA LEU A 33 0.57 -21.55 2.63
C LEU A 33 0.74 -20.99 4.05
N ALA A 34 0.71 -21.83 5.10
CA ALA A 34 1.05 -21.38 6.46
C ALA A 34 2.51 -20.92 6.54
N ARG A 35 3.44 -21.58 5.86
CA ARG A 35 4.85 -21.13 5.80
C ARG A 35 5.06 -19.86 4.99
N ALA A 36 4.27 -19.62 3.94
CA ALA A 36 4.29 -18.36 3.20
C ALA A 36 3.60 -17.19 3.95
N SER A 37 2.69 -17.50 4.88
CA SER A 37 1.95 -16.50 5.68
C SER A 37 2.63 -16.12 7.00
N HIS A 38 3.72 -16.81 7.38
CA HIS A 38 4.52 -16.49 8.57
C HIS A 38 5.76 -15.64 8.27
N GLY A 39 5.83 -15.03 7.08
CA GLY A 39 6.65 -13.84 6.83
C GLY A 39 6.08 -12.58 7.49
N HIS A 40 5.45 -12.73 8.66
CA HIS A 40 5.12 -11.58 9.50
C HIS A 40 6.44 -11.09 10.05
N HIS A 41 7.01 -10.07 9.41
CA HIS A 41 7.98 -9.19 10.03
C HIS A 41 7.30 -8.54 11.26
N LYS A 42 7.24 -9.28 12.37
CA LYS A 42 7.42 -8.71 13.70
C LYS A 42 8.89 -8.34 13.84
N GLY A 43 9.34 -7.47 12.94
CA GLY A 43 10.59 -6.76 13.07
C GLY A 43 10.35 -5.70 14.12
N LYS A 44 10.79 -6.02 15.35
CA LYS A 44 11.34 -5.12 16.36
C LYS A 44 10.81 -3.69 16.35
N GLN A 45 10.17 -3.32 17.46
CA GLN A 45 10.12 -1.95 17.98
C GLN A 45 11.34 -1.15 17.51
N SER A 46 11.18 -0.31 16.49
CA SER A 46 12.11 0.76 16.25
C SER A 46 11.73 1.87 17.22
N LEU A 47 12.73 2.37 17.93
CA LEU A 47 12.68 3.54 18.80
C LEU A 47 12.54 4.81 17.94
N GLY A 48 11.53 4.84 17.07
CA GLY A 48 11.21 5.91 16.15
C GLY A 48 9.75 6.36 16.32
N PRO A 49 9.36 7.50 15.72
CA PRO A 49 7.99 7.97 15.79
C PRO A 49 7.03 6.90 15.25
N ASP A 50 5.85 6.76 15.86
CA ASP A 50 4.86 5.74 15.49
C ASP A 50 4.20 6.12 14.15
N TYR A 51 4.86 5.75 13.04
CA TYR A 51 4.41 6.03 11.69
C TYR A 51 3.01 5.47 11.39
N ILE A 52 2.59 4.44 12.12
CA ILE A 52 1.25 3.84 11.96
C ILE A 52 0.19 4.80 12.49
N LYS A 53 0.44 5.45 13.64
CA LYS A 53 -0.46 6.48 14.18
C LYS A 53 -0.49 7.71 13.27
N MET A 54 0.66 8.18 12.81
CA MET A 54 0.71 9.32 11.86
C MET A 54 -0.03 9.01 10.55
N ALA A 55 0.07 7.78 10.05
CA ALA A 55 -0.70 7.36 8.87
C ALA A 55 -2.21 7.45 9.11
N ALA A 56 -2.68 7.07 10.30
CA ALA A 56 -4.09 7.17 10.67
C ALA A 56 -4.57 8.64 10.72
N GLU A 57 -3.74 9.53 11.27
CA GLU A 57 -4.01 10.98 11.31
C GLU A 57 -4.09 11.60 9.91
N GLN A 58 -3.24 11.14 8.98
CA GLN A 58 -3.26 11.56 7.57
C GLN A 58 -4.32 10.83 6.72
N ARG A 59 -5.29 10.16 7.35
CA ARG A 59 -6.42 9.46 6.68
C ARG A 59 -5.97 8.34 5.73
N MET A 60 -4.88 7.65 6.06
CA MET A 60 -4.44 6.44 5.35
C MET A 60 -5.30 5.24 5.75
N ASN A 61 -6.49 5.15 5.17
CA ASN A 61 -7.50 4.16 5.57
C ASN A 61 -7.17 2.74 5.11
N THR A 62 -6.48 2.58 3.97
CA THR A 62 -6.14 1.27 3.40
C THR A 62 -4.76 0.81 3.85
N GLU A 63 -4.56 -0.50 3.93
CA GLU A 63 -3.25 -1.08 4.27
C GLU A 63 -2.16 -0.72 3.25
N ILE A 64 -2.52 -0.63 1.98
CA ILE A 64 -1.61 -0.22 0.90
C ILE A 64 -1.16 1.22 1.13
N ARG A 65 -2.08 2.15 1.42
CA ARG A 65 -1.75 3.54 1.72
C ARG A 65 -0.86 3.67 2.94
N ARG A 66 -1.15 2.92 4.01
CA ARG A 66 -0.32 2.88 5.22
C ARG A 66 1.09 2.37 4.91
N SER A 67 1.20 1.31 4.12
CA SER A 67 2.50 0.73 3.75
C SER A 67 3.34 1.71 2.93
N VAL A 68 2.74 2.34 1.91
CA VAL A 68 3.39 3.38 1.10
C VAL A 68 3.80 4.57 1.98
N PHE A 69 2.92 5.04 2.88
CA PHE A 69 3.21 6.14 3.78
C PHE A 69 4.38 5.84 4.72
N VAL A 70 4.38 4.65 5.34
CA VAL A 70 5.47 4.21 6.22
C VAL A 70 6.79 4.15 5.43
N VAL A 71 6.79 3.62 4.21
CA VAL A 71 7.98 3.65 3.36
C VAL A 71 8.45 5.07 3.13
N LEU A 72 7.58 5.98 2.68
CA LEU A 72 7.94 7.37 2.42
C LEU A 72 8.52 8.11 3.63
N MET A 73 7.99 7.86 4.83
CA MET A 73 8.37 8.57 6.06
C MET A 73 9.55 7.91 6.81
N SER A 74 9.84 6.64 6.53
CA SER A 74 10.94 5.89 7.16
C SER A 74 12.14 5.67 6.24
N SER A 75 12.11 6.20 5.01
CA SER A 75 13.23 6.12 4.08
C SER A 75 14.23 7.24 4.38
N GLU A 76 15.52 6.94 4.21
CA GLU A 76 16.61 7.88 4.47
C GLU A 76 16.77 8.88 3.32
N ASP A 77 16.66 8.40 2.08
CA ASP A 77 16.76 9.20 0.88
C ASP A 77 15.75 8.76 -0.20
N TYR A 78 15.76 9.46 -1.35
CA TYR A 78 14.83 9.18 -2.43
C TYR A 78 15.12 7.85 -3.16
N VAL A 79 16.35 7.35 -3.09
CA VAL A 79 16.76 6.10 -3.76
C VAL A 79 16.24 4.92 -2.94
N ASP A 80 16.48 4.91 -1.63
CA ASP A 80 15.93 3.94 -0.68
C ASP A 80 14.40 3.91 -0.76
N ALA A 81 13.77 5.09 -0.75
CA ALA A 81 12.32 5.18 -0.89
C ALA A 81 11.81 4.57 -2.20
N PHE A 82 12.46 4.87 -3.32
CA PHE A 82 12.10 4.32 -4.62
C PHE A 82 12.25 2.79 -4.65
N GLU A 83 13.38 2.25 -4.19
CA GLU A 83 13.62 0.81 -4.16
C GLU A 83 12.61 0.07 -3.27
N ARG A 84 12.34 0.62 -2.08
CA ARG A 84 11.35 0.06 -1.15
C ARG A 84 9.93 0.14 -1.69
N LEU A 85 9.55 1.22 -2.40
CA LEU A 85 8.25 1.34 -3.05
C LEU A 85 8.08 0.31 -4.18
N VAL A 86 9.12 0.10 -5.00
CA VAL A 86 9.11 -0.96 -6.03
C VAL A 86 9.05 -2.35 -5.37
N GLY A 87 9.75 -2.52 -4.25
CA GLY A 87 9.75 -3.75 -3.45
C GLY A 87 8.38 -4.14 -2.85
N LEU A 88 7.44 -3.19 -2.72
CA LEU A 88 6.07 -3.50 -2.30
C LEU A 88 5.32 -4.37 -3.33
N GLY A 89 5.78 -4.43 -4.58
CA GLY A 89 5.22 -5.30 -5.60
C GLY A 89 3.75 -5.01 -5.94
N LEU A 90 3.31 -3.76 -5.74
CA LEU A 90 1.95 -3.33 -6.06
C LEU A 90 1.68 -3.46 -7.56
N LYS A 91 0.48 -3.91 -7.93
CA LYS A 91 0.10 -4.12 -9.34
C LYS A 91 -1.26 -3.53 -9.67
N GLY A 92 -1.41 -3.09 -10.93
CA GLY A 92 -2.71 -2.71 -11.48
C GLY A 92 -3.32 -1.49 -10.81
N SER A 93 -4.49 -1.64 -10.18
CA SER A 93 -5.16 -0.52 -9.50
C SER A 93 -4.40 -0.04 -8.26
N GLN A 94 -3.65 -0.93 -7.59
CA GLN A 94 -2.94 -0.61 -6.34
C GLN A 94 -1.77 0.35 -6.58
N GLU A 95 -1.12 0.29 -7.74
CA GLU A 95 -0.02 1.20 -8.11
C GLU A 95 -0.44 2.68 -8.08
N ARG A 96 -1.73 2.96 -8.28
CA ARG A 96 -2.28 4.32 -8.25
C ARG A 96 -2.28 4.94 -6.86
N GLU A 97 -2.19 4.10 -5.82
CA GLU A 97 -2.08 4.57 -4.44
C GLU A 97 -0.72 5.21 -4.18
N ILE A 98 0.35 4.84 -4.90
CA ILE A 98 1.68 5.43 -4.73
C ILE A 98 1.66 6.93 -5.08
N PRO A 99 1.27 7.36 -6.31
CA PRO A 99 1.17 8.78 -6.64
C PRO A 99 0.24 9.55 -5.70
N TRP A 100 -0.86 8.92 -5.28
CA TRP A 100 -1.84 9.56 -4.40
C TRP A 100 -1.25 9.88 -3.03
N VAL A 101 -0.60 8.91 -2.38
CA VAL A 101 0.03 9.12 -1.06
C VAL A 101 1.19 10.10 -1.18
N LEU A 102 2.03 9.96 -2.21
CA LEU A 102 3.18 10.84 -2.43
C LEU A 102 2.74 12.31 -2.57
N LEU A 103 1.73 12.58 -3.40
CA LEU A 103 1.21 13.93 -3.57
C LEU A 103 0.48 14.43 -2.31
N HIS A 104 -0.24 13.56 -1.61
CA HIS A 104 -0.88 13.91 -0.34
C HIS A 104 0.15 14.40 0.69
N CYS A 105 1.26 13.67 0.84
CA CYS A 105 2.33 14.04 1.77
C CYS A 105 3.00 15.36 1.35
N CYS A 106 3.31 15.52 0.06
CA CYS A 106 3.91 16.74 -0.49
C CYS A 106 3.08 18.00 -0.19
N ILE A 107 1.75 17.93 -0.38
CA ILE A 107 0.84 19.06 -0.14
C ILE A 107 0.76 19.41 1.37
N GLN A 108 0.86 18.40 2.25
CA GLN A 108 0.76 18.61 3.70
C GLN A 108 2.05 19.10 4.35
N GLU A 109 3.19 18.97 3.67
CA GLU A 109 4.50 19.36 4.15
C GLU A 109 4.54 20.84 4.56
N ALA A 110 5.38 21.18 5.55
CA ALA A 110 5.52 22.56 6.01
C ALA A 110 6.13 23.49 4.93
N ALA A 111 7.03 22.95 4.12
CA ALA A 111 7.65 23.61 2.98
C ALA A 111 7.92 22.57 1.89
N TYR A 112 7.98 23.02 0.63
CA TYR A 112 8.26 22.13 -0.50
C TYR A 112 9.57 21.36 -0.29
N ASN A 113 9.47 20.03 -0.37
CA ASN A 113 10.61 19.13 -0.26
C ASN A 113 10.89 18.45 -1.61
N PRO A 114 12.07 18.69 -2.25
CA PRO A 114 12.45 18.06 -3.52
C PRO A 114 12.50 16.53 -3.49
N TYR A 115 12.59 15.92 -2.30
CA TYR A 115 12.53 14.46 -2.10
C TYR A 115 11.39 13.79 -2.88
N TYR A 116 10.17 14.34 -2.77
CA TYR A 116 8.99 13.78 -3.43
C TYR A 116 9.08 13.85 -4.96
N PHE A 117 9.68 14.91 -5.49
CA PHE A 117 9.90 15.07 -6.93
C PHE A 117 10.87 14.02 -7.47
N HIS A 118 11.98 13.75 -6.77
CA HIS A 118 12.96 12.75 -7.21
C HIS A 118 12.37 11.33 -7.22
N ILE A 119 11.53 10.99 -6.24
CA ILE A 119 10.81 9.71 -6.23
C ILE A 119 9.83 9.63 -7.40
N ALA A 120 9.00 10.66 -7.59
CA ALA A 120 8.03 10.69 -8.67
C ALA A 120 8.70 10.56 -10.05
N MET A 121 9.81 11.27 -10.27
CA MET A 121 10.58 11.19 -11.50
C MET A 121 11.17 9.79 -11.73
N SER A 122 11.64 9.13 -10.68
CA SER A 122 12.19 7.77 -10.75
C SER A 122 11.10 6.75 -11.11
N LEU A 123 9.93 6.85 -10.48
CA LEU A 123 8.74 6.02 -10.81
C LEU A 123 8.24 6.25 -12.24
N ILE A 124 8.19 7.50 -12.70
CA ILE A 124 7.76 7.85 -14.06
C ILE A 124 8.71 7.28 -15.12
N LYS A 125 10.02 7.28 -14.85
CA LYS A 125 11.03 6.68 -15.74
C LYS A 125 10.90 5.16 -15.84
N GLN A 126 10.46 4.50 -14.78
CA GLN A 126 10.31 3.04 -14.73
C GLN A 126 9.14 2.53 -15.60
N SER A 127 7.99 3.21 -15.59
CA SER A 127 6.80 2.76 -16.33
C SER A 127 5.92 3.89 -16.84
N LYS A 128 5.42 3.74 -18.08
CA LYS A 128 4.41 4.63 -18.67
C LYS A 128 3.11 4.64 -17.84
N GLN A 129 2.81 3.56 -17.14
CA GLN A 129 1.61 3.47 -16.28
C GLN A 129 1.71 4.39 -15.06
N HIS A 130 2.91 4.51 -14.47
CA HIS A 130 3.15 5.49 -13.40
C HIS A 130 2.96 6.90 -13.93
N LYS A 131 3.48 7.22 -15.12
CA LYS A 131 3.27 8.53 -15.76
C LYS A 131 1.79 8.90 -15.86
N LEU A 132 0.96 8.01 -16.38
CA LEU A 132 -0.48 8.26 -16.48
C LEU A 132 -1.13 8.43 -15.11
N SER A 133 -0.75 7.59 -14.15
CA SER A 133 -1.28 7.66 -12.78
C SER A 133 -0.96 9.02 -12.13
N PHE A 134 0.29 9.49 -12.23
CA PHE A 134 0.67 10.83 -11.74
C PHE A 134 -0.12 11.95 -12.42
N ILE A 135 -0.29 11.91 -13.74
CA ILE A 135 -1.06 12.93 -14.48
C ILE A 135 -2.50 12.99 -13.96
N PHE A 136 -3.16 11.84 -13.80
CA PHE A 136 -4.53 11.80 -13.28
C PHE A 136 -4.61 12.29 -11.83
N THR A 137 -3.71 11.83 -10.96
CA THR A 137 -3.68 12.25 -9.56
C THR A 137 -3.45 13.76 -9.41
N ILE A 138 -2.52 14.33 -10.17
CA ILE A 138 -2.27 15.78 -10.18
C ILE A 138 -3.48 16.52 -10.72
N SER A 139 -4.05 16.07 -11.86
CA SER A 139 -5.25 16.68 -12.43
C SER A 139 -6.42 16.71 -11.45
N ASP A 140 -6.62 15.62 -10.71
CA ASP A 140 -7.68 15.54 -9.71
C ASP A 140 -7.42 16.48 -8.53
N LYS A 141 -6.15 16.65 -8.11
CA LYS A 141 -5.81 17.64 -7.09
C LYS A 141 -5.92 19.08 -7.57
N LEU A 142 -5.61 19.34 -8.83
CA LEU A 142 -5.80 20.67 -9.43
C LEU A 142 -7.29 21.08 -9.44
N LYS A 143 -8.21 20.15 -9.68
CA LYS A 143 -9.66 20.42 -9.57
C LYS A 143 -10.11 20.74 -8.15
N GLU A 144 -9.34 20.33 -7.14
CA GLU A 144 -9.61 20.56 -5.73
C GLU A 144 -8.83 21.75 -5.13
N LEU A 145 -8.14 22.56 -5.94
CA LEU A 145 -7.30 23.68 -5.47
C LEU A 145 -8.04 24.66 -4.56
N SER A 146 -9.32 24.91 -4.81
CA SER A 146 -10.15 25.81 -3.98
C SER A 146 -10.32 25.32 -2.54
N LYS A 147 -10.05 24.04 -2.26
CA LYS A 147 -10.12 23.43 -0.93
C LYS A 147 -8.76 23.39 -0.23
N LEU A 148 -7.68 23.74 -0.93
CA LEU A 148 -6.32 23.69 -0.38
C LEU A 148 -5.92 25.01 0.26
N ASN A 149 -5.11 24.92 1.30
CA ASN A 149 -4.50 26.09 1.94
C ASN A 149 -3.42 26.67 1.01
N ALA A 150 -3.12 27.97 1.14
CA ALA A 150 -2.09 28.64 0.34
C ALA A 150 -0.74 27.88 0.32
N ARG A 151 -0.32 27.32 1.46
CA ARG A 151 0.87 26.47 1.56
C ARG A 151 0.79 25.23 0.67
N GLY A 152 -0.32 24.52 0.72
CA GLY A 152 -0.51 23.30 -0.08
C GLY A 152 -0.68 23.56 -1.58
N ILE A 153 -0.88 24.82 -1.98
CA ILE A 153 -0.88 25.25 -3.39
C ILE A 153 0.55 25.57 -3.85
N VAL A 154 1.39 26.07 -2.95
CA VAL A 154 2.80 26.38 -3.22
C VAL A 154 3.64 25.10 -3.30
N ASN A 155 3.37 24.14 -2.42
CA ASN A 155 3.99 22.82 -2.45
C ASN A 155 3.53 21.98 -3.64
#